data_AF-A0A517U5L3-F1
#
_entry.id   AF-A0A517U5L3-F1
#
_cell.length_a   1.000
_cell.length_b   1.000
_cell.length_c   1.000
_cell.angle_alpha   90.00
_cell.angle_beta   90.00
_cell.angle_gamma   90.00
#
_symmetry.space_group_name_H-M   'P 1'
#
loop_
_entity.id
_entity.type
_entity.pdbx_description
1 polymer ?
#
loop_
_entity_poly.entity_id
_entity_poly.type
_entity_poly.pdbx_seq_one_letter_code
_entity_poly.pdbx_strand_id
1 'polypeptide(L)'
;MASWRRLSGLLILFRRVVAFWLLGASLTQAASAAGATTLRTVALTRGAPAPGTSLGFELFSSIPVLNNSGQVAFSGLIGDSVIVDPEDYSRYGIWSEGNGSLKLAARGGDVAPGTTQTIQYPYDPAIDAAGRTVFLSRLSGIPATDNWGVAIQRSGPAGLESLAVLGEQAADFTPNHIYNWIGPPQVNDVGQIAFQGGLGTSISHGVNAFWVGDPLDLKMALRTGAEEYGDSEKYTINSLWSSSGLADAAALNNRGELVFEAALSHRGLPPMVFEQSLWRFDENGATPMVRQSEDAPGTGNTFARFSAPTLNDAGQTIFTAQLTNPNDSWRPYEGGLWMIDGDTLQNILPPAAPAPGMPGLTMHIGGNSAVINGQGEVVVFAYLQGEGVGSENQESLWRLKGDTLELIARQGDPIPGCDSQYLGLGSYAINGAGQVAFMSTRRVFGNFSDQLLVQNPNGSLIEIASTGSLLEVAPGDLRLLTQISFLGGSGLEDGRRVGFNERGQVAFRAEFADGSMGLFVSSLAAIPEPTGAASLAVGVMGSTTIRQRRRFHR
;
A
#
# COMPACT_ATOMS: atom_id res chain seq x y z
N MET A 1 -39.74 -59.89 -66.44
CA MET A 1 -39.47 -60.81 -65.33
C MET A 1 -38.07 -60.54 -64.82
N ALA A 2 -37.94 -60.35 -63.50
CA ALA A 2 -36.71 -60.38 -62.70
C ALA A 2 -35.65 -59.30 -63.03
N SER A 3 -34.87 -58.75 -62.12
CA SER A 3 -34.85 -58.65 -60.66
C SER A 3 -33.54 -57.91 -60.37
N TRP A 4 -33.57 -56.91 -59.48
CA TRP A 4 -32.46 -56.52 -58.60
C TRP A 4 -31.39 -55.51 -59.08
N ARG A 5 -31.25 -54.47 -58.22
CA ARG A 5 -30.11 -53.55 -57.94
C ARG A 5 -29.81 -52.52 -59.03
N ARG A 6 -30.29 -51.25 -59.01
CA ARG A 6 -30.47 -50.22 -57.96
C ARG A 6 -29.18 -49.73 -57.26
N LEU A 7 -28.91 -48.44 -57.52
CA LEU A 7 -28.50 -47.38 -56.58
C LEU A 7 -27.02 -47.25 -56.20
N SER A 8 -26.32 -46.34 -56.89
CA SER A 8 -25.24 -45.51 -56.32
C SER A 8 -24.96 -44.28 -57.21
N GLY A 9 -25.97 -43.41 -57.34
CA GLY A 9 -25.84 -42.12 -58.06
C GLY A 9 -26.72 -41.00 -57.50
N LEU A 10 -27.32 -41.20 -56.33
CA LEU A 10 -28.27 -40.27 -55.72
C LEU A 10 -28.09 -40.23 -54.19
N LEU A 11 -26.88 -39.88 -53.73
CA LEU A 11 -26.60 -39.64 -52.32
C LEU A 11 -25.49 -38.59 -52.13
N ILE A 12 -25.51 -37.51 -52.91
CA ILE A 12 -24.64 -36.33 -52.72
C ILE A 12 -25.46 -35.03 -52.63
N LEU A 13 -26.79 -35.11 -52.70
CA LEU A 13 -27.69 -33.94 -52.68
C LEU A 13 -28.70 -33.98 -51.52
N PHE A 14 -28.32 -34.43 -50.31
CA PHE A 14 -29.16 -34.28 -49.10
C PHE A 14 -28.33 -34.29 -47.79
N ARG A 15 -27.14 -33.67 -47.82
CA ARG A 15 -26.34 -33.35 -46.61
C ARG A 15 -25.80 -31.90 -46.61
N ARG A 16 -26.39 -31.00 -47.39
CA ARG A 16 -26.01 -29.57 -47.46
C ARG A 16 -27.17 -28.58 -47.24
N VAL A 17 -28.33 -29.00 -46.74
CA VAL A 17 -29.48 -28.09 -46.51
C VAL A 17 -30.08 -28.15 -45.09
N VAL A 18 -29.51 -28.92 -44.15
CA VAL A 18 -29.89 -28.86 -42.71
C VAL A 18 -28.77 -28.28 -41.83
N ALA A 19 -27.65 -27.86 -42.43
CA ALA A 19 -26.55 -27.17 -41.74
C ALA A 19 -26.60 -25.62 -41.88
N PHE A 20 -27.73 -25.06 -42.32
CA PHE A 20 -27.92 -23.61 -42.50
C PHE A 20 -29.13 -23.03 -41.75
N TRP A 21 -29.70 -23.77 -40.80
CA TRP A 21 -30.76 -23.29 -39.89
C TRP A 21 -30.52 -23.63 -38.40
N LEU A 22 -29.25 -23.90 -38.03
CA LEU A 22 -28.77 -23.89 -36.64
C LEU A 22 -27.49 -23.04 -36.49
N LEU A 23 -27.44 -21.95 -37.27
CA LEU A 23 -26.45 -20.86 -37.19
C LEU A 23 -27.15 -19.49 -37.23
N GLY A 24 -28.43 -19.46 -36.87
CA GLY A 24 -29.30 -18.28 -36.91
C GLY A 24 -30.11 -18.04 -35.63
N ALA A 25 -29.72 -18.67 -34.50
CA ALA A 25 -30.35 -18.46 -33.20
C ALA A 25 -29.39 -18.75 -32.04
N SER A 26 -28.27 -18.03 -31.98
CA SER A 26 -27.44 -17.87 -30.76
C SER A 26 -26.38 -16.77 -30.90
N LEU A 27 -26.71 -15.69 -31.60
CA LEU A 27 -25.91 -14.45 -31.64
C LEU A 27 -26.80 -13.25 -31.25
N THR A 28 -27.58 -13.42 -30.18
CA THR A 28 -28.27 -12.32 -29.47
C THR A 28 -28.20 -12.52 -27.96
N GLN A 29 -27.08 -13.07 -27.49
CA GLN A 29 -26.70 -13.01 -26.09
C GLN A 29 -25.16 -13.11 -25.98
N ALA A 30 -24.45 -12.25 -26.72
CA ALA A 30 -23.24 -11.71 -26.13
C ALA A 30 -23.75 -10.90 -24.95
N ALA A 31 -23.53 -11.47 -23.76
CA ALA A 31 -23.90 -10.91 -22.49
C ALA A 31 -23.66 -9.40 -22.53
N SER A 32 -24.63 -8.66 -22.03
CA SER A 32 -24.35 -7.39 -21.40
C SER A 32 -23.13 -7.59 -20.49
N ALA A 33 -21.94 -7.27 -20.98
CA ALA A 33 -20.92 -6.68 -20.14
C ALA A 33 -21.60 -5.39 -19.67
N ALA A 34 -22.39 -5.49 -18.61
CA ALA A 34 -22.91 -4.36 -17.88
C ALA A 34 -21.71 -3.44 -17.71
N GLY A 35 -21.78 -2.24 -18.28
CA GLY A 35 -20.67 -1.31 -18.29
C GLY A 35 -20.16 -1.19 -16.88
N ALA A 36 -19.00 -1.80 -16.61
CA ALA A 36 -18.35 -1.63 -15.34
C ALA A 36 -18.02 -0.14 -15.30
N THR A 37 -18.75 0.59 -14.47
CA THR A 37 -18.44 1.99 -14.19
C THR A 37 -16.98 2.01 -13.78
N THR A 38 -16.15 2.65 -14.61
CA THR A 38 -14.70 2.71 -14.42
C THR A 38 -14.32 3.46 -13.15
N LEU A 39 -15.25 4.24 -12.61
CA LEU A 39 -15.19 4.88 -11.32
C LEU A 39 -16.35 4.38 -10.44
N ARG A 40 -16.01 3.90 -9.25
CA ARG A 40 -16.96 3.44 -8.23
C ARG A 40 -16.96 4.41 -7.06
N THR A 41 -18.12 5.00 -6.78
CA THR A 41 -18.33 5.81 -5.57
C THR A 41 -18.52 4.89 -4.37
N VAL A 42 -17.64 4.99 -3.38
CA VAL A 42 -17.71 4.23 -2.12
C VAL A 42 -18.61 4.96 -1.13
N ALA A 43 -18.37 6.24 -0.92
CA ALA A 43 -19.13 7.08 -0.01
C ALA A 43 -19.07 8.55 -0.43
N LEU A 44 -20.13 9.31 -0.16
CA LEU A 44 -20.20 10.75 -0.39
C LEU A 44 -20.71 11.46 0.86
N THR A 45 -20.10 12.59 1.18
CA THR A 45 -20.73 13.55 2.07
C THR A 45 -21.95 14.16 1.39
N ARG A 46 -22.96 14.57 2.18
CA ARG A 46 -24.25 15.05 1.65
C ARG A 46 -24.95 14.05 0.70
N GLY A 47 -24.62 12.77 0.82
CA GLY A 47 -25.24 11.66 0.09
C GLY A 47 -26.32 10.95 0.90
N ALA A 48 -26.49 9.66 0.63
CA ALA A 48 -27.34 8.79 1.43
C ALA A 48 -26.84 8.70 2.90
N PRO A 49 -27.71 8.31 3.85
CA PRO A 49 -27.28 8.04 5.23
C PRO A 49 -26.10 7.07 5.27
N ALA A 50 -25.14 7.35 6.15
CA ALA A 50 -24.00 6.48 6.39
C ALA A 50 -24.50 5.11 6.88
N PRO A 51 -24.06 3.98 6.27
CA PRO A 51 -24.57 2.67 6.62
C PRO A 51 -24.48 2.39 8.12
N GLY A 52 -25.55 1.85 8.70
CA GLY A 52 -25.66 1.60 10.14
C GLY A 52 -26.07 2.81 10.98
N THR A 53 -26.44 3.93 10.36
CA THR A 53 -26.81 5.17 11.06
C THR A 53 -28.01 5.86 10.38
N SER A 54 -28.63 6.81 11.07
CA SER A 54 -29.66 7.69 10.51
C SER A 54 -29.10 9.00 9.92
N LEU A 55 -27.80 9.26 10.12
CA LEU A 55 -27.12 10.50 9.71
C LEU A 55 -26.31 10.26 8.43
N GLY A 56 -26.06 11.31 7.66
CA GLY A 56 -25.14 11.27 6.53
C GLY A 56 -23.68 11.34 6.96
N PHE A 57 -22.78 11.01 6.02
CA PHE A 57 -21.38 11.39 6.16
C PHE A 57 -21.24 12.92 6.07
N GLU A 58 -20.48 13.47 6.99
CA GLU A 58 -20.15 14.88 7.03
C GLU A 58 -18.69 15.13 6.60
N LEU A 59 -17.77 14.29 7.08
CA LEU A 59 -16.34 14.39 6.81
C LEU A 59 -15.73 13.00 6.68
N PHE A 60 -14.75 12.84 5.78
CA PHE A 60 -13.87 11.67 5.76
C PHE A 60 -12.53 12.03 6.41
N SER A 61 -12.22 11.42 7.54
CA SER A 61 -11.05 11.76 8.35
C SER A 61 -9.79 10.99 7.96
N SER A 62 -9.90 9.93 7.15
CA SER A 62 -8.76 9.23 6.55
C SER A 62 -8.77 9.27 5.03
N ILE A 63 -7.62 8.95 4.43
CA ILE A 63 -7.54 8.49 3.04
C ILE A 63 -8.02 7.01 3.02
N PRO A 64 -8.78 6.56 2.02
CA PRO A 64 -9.28 5.19 1.98
C PRO A 64 -8.14 4.20 1.71
N VAL A 65 -8.18 3.05 2.38
CA VAL A 65 -7.29 1.91 2.10
C VAL A 65 -8.02 0.85 1.29
N LEU A 66 -7.28 0.08 0.49
CA LEU A 66 -7.82 -0.86 -0.48
C LEU A 66 -7.11 -2.22 -0.36
N ASN A 67 -7.86 -3.32 -0.34
CA ASN A 67 -7.26 -4.66 -0.48
C ASN A 67 -7.31 -5.16 -1.94
N ASN A 68 -6.68 -6.32 -2.19
CA ASN A 68 -6.65 -6.98 -3.51
C ASN A 68 -8.03 -7.42 -4.05
N SER A 69 -9.01 -7.60 -3.16
CA SER A 69 -10.41 -7.84 -3.54
C SER A 69 -11.16 -6.56 -3.96
N GLY A 70 -10.53 -5.39 -3.83
CA GLY A 70 -11.10 -4.08 -4.16
C GLY A 70 -12.05 -3.54 -3.10
N GLN A 71 -12.00 -4.09 -1.89
CA GLN A 71 -12.77 -3.65 -0.73
C GLN A 71 -12.07 -2.48 -0.07
N VAL A 72 -12.84 -1.48 0.33
CA VAL A 72 -12.33 -0.27 0.96
C VAL A 72 -12.62 -0.24 2.46
N ALA A 73 -11.68 0.28 3.25
CA ALA A 73 -11.91 0.71 4.63
C ALA A 73 -11.48 2.17 4.83
N PHE A 74 -12.20 2.91 5.67
CA PHE A 74 -11.93 4.33 5.97
C PHE A 74 -12.54 4.77 7.30
N SER A 75 -12.04 5.88 7.85
CA SER A 75 -12.66 6.59 8.98
C SER A 75 -13.35 7.87 8.54
N GLY A 76 -14.40 8.25 9.26
CA GLY A 76 -15.20 9.44 8.97
C GLY A 76 -16.03 9.90 10.14
N LEU A 77 -16.67 11.06 9.95
CA LEU A 77 -17.62 11.64 10.88
C LEU A 77 -19.02 11.65 10.25
N ILE A 78 -20.02 11.32 11.07
CA ILE A 78 -21.44 11.50 10.73
C ILE A 78 -21.99 12.74 11.42
N GLY A 79 -22.97 13.38 10.79
CA GLY A 79 -23.55 14.59 11.36
C GLY A 79 -24.48 15.33 10.41
N ASP A 80 -25.14 16.34 10.97
CA ASP A 80 -25.98 17.32 10.29
C ASP A 80 -25.55 18.78 10.58
N SER A 81 -24.49 18.97 11.38
CA SER A 81 -24.00 20.28 11.83
C SER A 81 -22.48 20.35 11.88
N VAL A 82 -21.93 21.38 11.23
CA VAL A 82 -20.49 21.71 11.16
C VAL A 82 -19.89 22.01 12.54
N ILE A 83 -20.71 22.36 13.53
CA ILE A 83 -20.24 22.55 14.90
C ILE A 83 -20.25 21.18 15.60
N VAL A 84 -19.06 20.62 15.76
CA VAL A 84 -18.82 19.39 16.51
C VAL A 84 -18.56 19.81 17.96
N ASP A 85 -19.39 19.35 18.89
CA ASP A 85 -18.95 19.27 20.28
C ASP A 85 -17.71 18.36 20.27
N PRO A 86 -16.51 18.85 20.62
CA PRO A 86 -15.29 18.05 20.57
C PRO A 86 -15.35 16.82 21.50
N GLU A 87 -16.35 16.74 22.37
CA GLU A 87 -16.61 15.59 23.23
C GLU A 87 -17.72 14.65 22.72
N ASP A 88 -18.38 14.96 21.59
CA ASP A 88 -19.35 14.07 20.94
C ASP A 88 -18.65 13.02 20.06
N TYR A 89 -18.06 12.04 20.74
CA TYR A 89 -17.40 10.90 20.10
C TYR A 89 -18.36 10.04 19.27
N SER A 90 -19.68 10.13 19.48
CA SER A 90 -20.66 9.28 18.81
C SER A 90 -20.75 9.50 17.29
N ARG A 91 -20.08 10.55 16.81
CA ARG A 91 -20.01 10.94 15.40
C ARG A 91 -18.88 10.25 14.65
N TYR A 92 -17.87 9.72 15.34
CA TYR A 92 -16.75 9.06 14.68
C TYR A 92 -17.06 7.60 14.38
N GLY A 93 -16.56 7.10 13.25
CA GLY A 93 -16.67 5.69 12.92
C GLY A 93 -15.62 5.19 11.94
N ILE A 94 -15.55 3.86 11.87
CA ILE A 94 -14.87 3.11 10.80
C ILE A 94 -15.93 2.47 9.95
N TRP A 95 -15.81 2.60 8.63
CA TRP A 95 -16.61 1.85 7.68
C TRP A 95 -15.71 0.96 6.83
N SER A 96 -16.22 -0.21 6.48
CA SER A 96 -15.49 -1.21 5.70
C SER A 96 -16.41 -2.01 4.80
N GLU A 97 -15.92 -2.35 3.62
CA GLU A 97 -16.54 -3.25 2.65
C GLU A 97 -16.12 -4.72 2.83
N GLY A 98 -15.27 -5.01 3.82
CA GLY A 98 -14.74 -6.36 4.07
C GLY A 98 -15.82 -7.44 4.21
N ASN A 99 -17.02 -7.06 4.67
CA ASN A 99 -18.19 -7.94 4.83
C ASN A 99 -19.18 -7.84 3.65
N GLY A 100 -18.66 -7.69 2.43
CA GLY A 100 -19.36 -7.70 1.15
C GLY A 100 -19.85 -6.32 0.67
N SER A 101 -20.57 -5.59 1.51
CA SER A 101 -21.02 -4.22 1.23
C SER A 101 -20.52 -3.27 2.32
N LEU A 102 -20.49 -1.97 2.01
CA LEU A 102 -20.11 -0.95 2.98
C LEU A 102 -20.98 -1.01 4.24
N LYS A 103 -20.34 -1.22 5.40
CA LYS A 103 -21.00 -1.31 6.71
C LYS A 103 -20.18 -0.58 7.76
N LEU A 104 -20.86 -0.02 8.75
CA LEU A 104 -20.23 0.45 9.98
C LEU A 104 -19.51 -0.73 10.65
N ALA A 105 -18.22 -0.52 10.92
CA ALA A 105 -17.33 -1.46 11.60
C ALA A 105 -17.21 -1.15 13.07
N ALA A 106 -17.01 0.12 13.42
CA ALA A 106 -16.97 0.60 14.78
C ALA A 106 -17.49 2.03 14.86
N ARG A 107 -18.09 2.39 15.99
CA ARG A 107 -18.59 3.73 16.27
C ARG A 107 -18.05 4.23 17.59
N GLY A 108 -17.72 5.51 17.67
CA GLY A 108 -17.47 6.13 18.96
C GLY A 108 -18.72 6.07 19.85
N GLY A 109 -18.51 5.96 21.16
CA GLY A 109 -19.55 5.68 22.15
C GLY A 109 -19.84 4.20 22.38
N ASP A 110 -19.51 3.31 21.43
CA ASP A 110 -19.66 1.86 21.64
C ASP A 110 -18.65 1.36 22.68
N VAL A 111 -19.03 0.35 23.46
CA VAL A 111 -18.13 -0.28 24.43
C VAL A 111 -17.06 -1.07 23.68
N ALA A 112 -15.78 -0.81 23.99
CA ALA A 112 -14.68 -1.56 23.41
C ALA A 112 -14.70 -3.02 23.89
N PRO A 113 -14.54 -4.01 23.00
CA PRO A 113 -14.67 -5.42 23.34
C PRO A 113 -13.77 -5.85 24.49
N GLY A 114 -14.32 -6.63 25.43
CA GLY A 114 -13.58 -7.11 26.60
C GLY A 114 -13.29 -6.05 27.66
N THR A 115 -13.77 -4.82 27.48
CA THR A 115 -13.55 -3.71 28.44
C THR A 115 -14.88 -3.11 28.92
N THR A 116 -14.80 -2.19 29.88
CA THR A 116 -15.93 -1.33 30.30
C THR A 116 -15.85 0.08 29.70
N GLN A 117 -14.80 0.38 28.94
CA GLN A 117 -14.55 1.70 28.38
C GLN A 117 -15.19 1.82 26.99
N THR A 118 -15.51 3.05 26.57
CA THR A 118 -16.08 3.31 25.24
C THR A 118 -15.03 3.80 24.26
N ILE A 119 -15.22 3.44 22.99
CA ILE A 119 -14.48 3.95 21.83
C ILE A 119 -14.71 5.46 21.73
N GLN A 120 -13.67 6.26 21.51
CA GLN A 120 -13.77 7.71 21.35
C GLN A 120 -13.44 8.15 19.93
N TYR A 121 -12.19 7.91 19.51
CA TYR A 121 -11.70 8.27 18.18
C TYR A 121 -11.20 7.02 17.49
N PRO A 122 -12.02 6.30 16.72
CA PRO A 122 -11.53 5.23 15.87
C PRO A 122 -10.96 5.82 14.56
N TYR A 123 -9.71 5.48 14.22
CA TYR A 123 -9.01 6.00 13.04
C TYR A 123 -7.94 5.01 12.53
N ASP A 124 -7.28 5.38 11.43
CA ASP A 124 -6.22 4.60 10.80
C ASP A 124 -6.58 3.13 10.49
N PRO A 125 -7.67 2.88 9.74
CA PRO A 125 -8.02 1.52 9.39
C PRO A 125 -7.02 0.93 8.39
N ALA A 126 -6.70 -0.36 8.57
CA ALA A 126 -6.06 -1.21 7.58
C ALA A 126 -6.97 -2.43 7.30
N ILE A 127 -6.89 -3.00 6.11
CA ILE A 127 -7.77 -4.10 5.66
C ILE A 127 -6.94 -5.17 4.95
N ASP A 128 -7.12 -6.43 5.32
CA ASP A 128 -6.42 -7.55 4.71
C ASP A 128 -7.18 -8.16 3.51
N ALA A 129 -6.59 -9.18 2.87
CA ALA A 129 -7.21 -9.88 1.74
C ALA A 129 -8.54 -10.58 2.09
N ALA A 130 -8.75 -10.98 3.36
CA ALA A 130 -9.98 -11.59 3.84
C ALA A 130 -11.07 -10.57 4.19
N GLY A 131 -10.76 -9.28 4.15
CA GLY A 131 -11.67 -8.19 4.53
C GLY A 131 -11.74 -7.92 6.04
N ARG A 132 -10.84 -8.51 6.84
CA ARG A 132 -10.67 -8.13 8.26
C ARG A 132 -10.14 -6.71 8.30
N THR A 133 -10.77 -5.87 9.12
CA THR A 133 -10.36 -4.48 9.29
C THR A 133 -9.78 -4.31 10.68
N VAL A 134 -8.55 -3.81 10.76
CA VAL A 134 -7.88 -3.42 12.00
C VAL A 134 -7.84 -1.91 12.07
N PHE A 135 -7.97 -1.32 13.25
CA PHE A 135 -7.92 0.13 13.43
C PHE A 135 -7.46 0.49 14.84
N LEU A 136 -7.03 1.73 15.01
CA LEU A 136 -6.64 2.29 16.30
C LEU A 136 -7.80 3.11 16.88
N SER A 137 -7.97 3.08 18.20
CA SER A 137 -8.92 3.94 18.89
C SER A 137 -8.28 4.76 20.02
N ARG A 138 -9.05 5.67 20.62
CA ARG A 138 -8.88 6.11 22.02
C ARG A 138 -10.03 5.53 22.85
N LEU A 139 -9.81 5.23 24.13
CA LEU A 139 -10.89 4.82 25.05
C LEU A 139 -11.21 5.87 26.12
N SER A 140 -12.46 5.89 26.57
CA SER A 140 -12.96 6.76 27.63
C SER A 140 -12.25 6.53 28.97
N GLY A 141 -12.05 7.59 29.74
CA GLY A 141 -11.44 7.51 31.07
C GLY A 141 -9.91 7.43 31.06
N ILE A 142 -9.29 7.44 29.87
CA ILE A 142 -7.84 7.51 29.71
C ILE A 142 -7.41 8.98 29.48
N PRO A 143 -6.47 9.52 30.27
CA PRO A 143 -5.96 10.89 30.12
C PRO A 143 -5.45 11.20 28.70
N ALA A 144 -5.68 12.44 28.23
CA ALA A 144 -5.40 12.85 26.84
C ALA A 144 -3.92 13.08 26.50
N THR A 145 -3.00 12.91 27.46
CA THR A 145 -1.59 13.32 27.33
C THR A 145 -0.71 12.20 26.74
N ASP A 146 -1.00 11.78 25.51
CA ASP A 146 -0.08 11.08 24.57
C ASP A 146 -0.29 9.59 24.24
N ASN A 147 -1.29 8.87 24.78
CA ASN A 147 -1.36 7.42 24.55
C ASN A 147 -2.67 6.99 23.85
N TRP A 148 -2.56 6.72 22.55
CA TRP A 148 -3.65 6.13 21.76
C TRP A 148 -3.89 4.67 22.18
N GLY A 149 -5.18 4.33 22.30
CA GLY A 149 -5.71 3.25 23.10
C GLY A 149 -6.58 2.31 22.27
N VAL A 150 -5.98 1.18 21.95
CA VAL A 150 -6.55 -0.07 21.44
C VAL A 150 -6.46 -0.26 19.94
N ALA A 151 -5.72 -1.31 19.55
CA ALA A 151 -5.85 -1.92 18.24
C ALA A 151 -7.06 -2.87 18.28
N ILE A 152 -8.09 -2.58 17.50
CA ILE A 152 -9.34 -3.35 17.43
C ILE A 152 -9.41 -4.00 16.05
N GLN A 153 -9.69 -5.30 16.01
CA GLN A 153 -9.97 -6.03 14.78
C GLN A 153 -11.46 -6.33 14.66
N ARG A 154 -12.01 -6.19 13.46
CA ARG A 154 -13.31 -6.76 13.13
C ARG A 154 -13.13 -8.11 12.44
N SER A 155 -13.54 -9.18 13.11
CA SER A 155 -13.50 -10.57 12.62
C SER A 155 -14.87 -10.96 12.05
N GLY A 156 -15.12 -10.66 10.77
CA GLY A 156 -16.28 -11.20 10.05
C GLY A 156 -17.64 -10.99 10.76
N PRO A 157 -18.56 -11.97 10.77
CA PRO A 157 -19.86 -11.88 11.44
C PRO A 157 -19.81 -11.87 12.98
N ALA A 158 -18.64 -12.16 13.59
CA ALA A 158 -18.50 -12.41 15.03
C ALA A 158 -18.45 -11.13 15.88
N GLY A 159 -18.23 -9.97 15.26
CA GLY A 159 -18.23 -8.67 15.95
C GLY A 159 -16.86 -8.01 15.99
N LEU A 160 -16.69 -7.08 16.93
CA LEU A 160 -15.41 -6.44 17.22
C LEU A 160 -14.66 -7.25 18.28
N GLU A 161 -13.35 -7.37 18.12
CA GLU A 161 -12.43 -8.01 19.06
C GLU A 161 -11.25 -7.06 19.35
N SER A 162 -10.83 -6.98 20.61
CA SER A 162 -9.68 -6.17 21.01
C SER A 162 -8.40 -6.99 20.90
N LEU A 163 -7.37 -6.45 20.24
CA LEU A 163 -6.07 -7.11 20.06
C LEU A 163 -5.08 -6.76 21.16
N ALA A 164 -4.96 -5.47 21.43
CA ALA A 164 -4.08 -4.91 22.45
C ALA A 164 -4.82 -3.74 23.08
N VAL A 165 -4.93 -3.72 24.42
CA VAL A 165 -5.69 -2.70 25.15
C VAL A 165 -4.75 -1.95 26.09
N LEU A 166 -4.87 -0.61 26.11
CA LEU A 166 -4.07 0.20 27.02
C LEU A 166 -4.35 -0.18 28.48
N GLY A 167 -3.29 -0.41 29.24
CA GLY A 167 -3.36 -0.80 30.64
C GLY A 167 -3.56 -2.29 30.88
N GLU A 168 -3.85 -3.06 29.83
CA GLU A 168 -3.93 -4.52 29.90
C GLU A 168 -2.56 -5.16 29.70
N GLN A 169 -2.44 -6.42 30.13
CA GLN A 169 -1.21 -7.20 30.04
C GLN A 169 -0.67 -7.22 28.60
N ALA A 170 0.59 -6.80 28.44
CA ALA A 170 1.30 -6.87 27.18
C ALA A 170 1.58 -8.33 26.81
N ALA A 171 1.31 -8.68 25.54
CA ALA A 171 1.60 -9.99 25.01
C ALA A 171 3.11 -10.31 25.09
N ASP A 172 3.43 -11.56 25.39
CA ASP A 172 4.79 -12.10 25.54
C ASP A 172 5.60 -11.56 26.74
N PHE A 173 4.93 -10.94 27.72
CA PHE A 173 5.58 -10.48 28.95
C PHE A 173 5.06 -11.17 30.20
N THR A 174 5.90 -11.16 31.24
CA THR A 174 5.52 -11.61 32.59
C THR A 174 4.36 -10.77 33.13
N PRO A 175 3.56 -11.31 34.07
CA PRO A 175 2.51 -10.56 34.73
C PRO A 175 3.03 -9.22 35.27
N ASN A 176 2.24 -8.15 35.08
CA ASN A 176 2.48 -6.75 35.49
C ASN A 176 3.19 -5.85 34.46
N HIS A 177 3.46 -6.34 33.25
CA HIS A 177 3.81 -5.48 32.13
C HIS A 177 2.58 -5.22 31.26
N ILE A 178 2.28 -3.97 31.02
CA ILE A 178 1.07 -3.53 30.32
C ILE A 178 1.41 -2.73 29.08
N TYR A 179 0.48 -2.70 28.13
CA TYR A 179 0.53 -1.72 27.04
C TYR A 179 0.32 -0.32 27.64
N ASN A 180 1.28 0.58 27.44
CA ASN A 180 1.18 1.96 27.92
C ASN A 180 1.02 3.00 26.80
N TRP A 181 1.15 2.59 25.53
CA TRP A 181 0.62 3.29 24.36
C TRP A 181 0.57 2.31 23.17
N ILE A 182 -0.26 2.57 22.17
CA ILE A 182 -0.40 1.73 20.97
C ILE A 182 -0.42 2.64 19.74
N GLY A 183 0.43 2.34 18.77
CA GLY A 183 0.54 3.02 17.50
C GLY A 183 -0.34 2.41 16.40
N PRO A 184 -0.41 3.04 15.22
CA PRO A 184 -1.25 2.57 14.12
C PRO A 184 -0.92 1.12 13.72
N PRO A 185 -1.93 0.24 13.61
CA PRO A 185 -1.69 -1.14 13.20
C PRO A 185 -1.49 -1.26 11.69
N GLN A 186 -0.62 -2.19 11.31
CA GLN A 186 -0.46 -2.75 9.97
C GLN A 186 -1.08 -4.14 9.92
N VAL A 187 -1.55 -4.56 8.75
CA VAL A 187 -2.07 -5.92 8.54
C VAL A 187 -1.63 -6.40 7.17
N ASN A 188 -1.05 -7.60 7.11
CA ASN A 188 -0.66 -8.23 5.85
C ASN A 188 -1.83 -9.05 5.26
N ASP A 189 -1.68 -9.62 4.07
CA ASP A 189 -2.76 -10.32 3.37
C ASP A 189 -3.18 -11.64 4.05
N VAL A 190 -2.30 -12.25 4.85
CA VAL A 190 -2.63 -13.41 5.70
C VAL A 190 -3.27 -13.00 7.05
N GLY A 191 -3.31 -11.70 7.32
CA GLY A 191 -3.87 -11.01 8.48
C GLY A 191 -3.16 -11.23 9.81
N GLN A 192 -1.85 -11.40 9.73
CA GLN A 192 -0.96 -11.05 10.82
C GLN A 192 -0.91 -9.53 10.95
N ILE A 193 -0.69 -9.07 12.17
CA ILE A 193 -0.76 -7.66 12.55
C ILE A 193 0.59 -7.26 13.10
N ALA A 194 1.05 -6.07 12.76
CA ALA A 194 2.18 -5.42 13.41
C ALA A 194 1.79 -4.05 13.93
N PHE A 195 2.31 -3.67 15.08
CA PHE A 195 2.19 -2.31 15.59
C PHE A 195 3.36 -1.97 16.51
N GLN A 196 3.69 -0.68 16.54
CA GLN A 196 4.51 -0.15 17.61
C GLN A 196 3.64 0.17 18.82
N GLY A 197 4.16 0.03 20.02
CA GLY A 197 3.53 0.56 21.22
C GLY A 197 4.55 0.77 22.31
N GLY A 198 4.07 1.02 23.51
CA GLY A 198 4.91 1.07 24.69
C GLY A 198 4.53 0.04 25.73
N LEU A 199 5.53 -0.31 26.51
CA LEU A 199 5.55 -1.37 27.50
C LEU A 199 5.96 -0.75 28.84
N GLY A 200 5.09 -0.82 29.82
CA GLY A 200 5.36 -0.27 31.15
C GLY A 200 4.77 -1.13 32.26
N THR A 201 5.06 -0.76 33.50
CA THR A 201 4.28 -1.24 34.67
C THR A 201 3.15 -0.26 35.02
N SER A 202 3.05 0.85 34.30
CA SER A 202 2.00 1.86 34.40
C SER A 202 1.79 2.54 33.05
N ILE A 203 0.65 3.19 32.88
CA ILE A 203 0.30 3.92 31.65
C ILE A 203 1.12 5.20 31.42
N SER A 204 1.95 5.62 32.38
CA SER A 204 2.67 6.90 32.33
C SER A 204 4.18 6.77 32.09
N HIS A 205 4.73 5.56 32.18
CA HIS A 205 6.16 5.30 32.03
C HIS A 205 6.39 3.94 31.37
N GLY A 206 7.28 3.87 30.39
CA GLY A 206 7.64 2.61 29.77
C GLY A 206 8.66 2.74 28.65
N VAL A 207 8.99 1.60 28.06
CA VAL A 207 9.88 1.43 26.92
C VAL A 207 9.07 1.26 25.65
N ASN A 208 9.59 1.65 24.48
CA ASN A 208 8.90 1.36 23.22
C ASN A 208 9.15 -0.09 22.83
N ALA A 209 8.20 -0.73 22.16
CA ALA A 209 8.36 -2.05 21.58
C ALA A 209 7.56 -2.19 20.28
N PHE A 210 7.97 -3.15 19.45
CA PHE A 210 7.19 -3.64 18.32
C PHE A 210 6.53 -4.96 18.69
N TRP A 211 5.27 -5.13 18.29
CA TRP A 211 4.58 -6.41 18.35
C TRP A 211 4.21 -6.84 16.93
N VAL A 212 4.27 -8.15 16.69
CA VAL A 212 3.91 -8.78 15.43
C VAL A 212 3.34 -10.17 15.67
N GLY A 213 2.37 -10.59 14.86
CA GLY A 213 1.89 -11.97 14.86
C GLY A 213 0.41 -12.07 14.53
N ASP A 214 -0.15 -13.25 14.80
CA ASP A 214 -1.59 -13.44 14.68
C ASP A 214 -2.34 -12.64 15.76
N PRO A 215 -3.59 -12.20 15.49
CA PRO A 215 -4.43 -11.48 16.45
C PRO A 215 -4.50 -12.07 17.86
N LEU A 216 -4.43 -13.40 17.98
CA LEU A 216 -4.52 -14.14 19.24
C LEU A 216 -3.16 -14.61 19.77
N ASP A 217 -2.07 -14.37 19.03
CA ASP A 217 -0.71 -14.77 19.40
C ASP A 217 0.33 -13.72 18.97
N LEU A 218 0.14 -12.49 19.46
CA LEU A 218 1.12 -11.41 19.26
C LEU A 218 2.41 -11.72 20.00
N LYS A 219 3.54 -11.59 19.30
CA LYS A 219 4.90 -11.69 19.85
C LYS A 219 5.53 -10.31 19.93
N MET A 220 6.37 -10.10 20.93
CA MET A 220 7.20 -8.90 20.97
C MET A 220 8.40 -9.11 20.04
N ALA A 221 8.56 -8.20 19.07
CA ALA A 221 9.64 -8.27 18.10
C ALA A 221 10.95 -7.71 18.68
N LEU A 222 10.90 -6.48 19.21
CA LEU A 222 12.03 -5.82 19.85
C LEU A 222 11.50 -4.74 20.80
N ARG A 223 12.26 -4.41 21.86
CA ARG A 223 11.95 -3.31 22.78
C ARG A 223 13.16 -2.42 23.07
N THR A 224 12.92 -1.18 23.48
CA THR A 224 13.99 -0.33 24.03
C THR A 224 14.51 -0.93 25.34
N GLY A 225 15.81 -0.76 25.56
CA GLY A 225 16.58 -1.40 26.62
C GLY A 225 16.79 -2.91 26.45
N ALA A 226 16.44 -3.51 25.30
CA ALA A 226 16.81 -4.89 25.02
C ALA A 226 18.35 -5.01 24.83
N GLU A 227 18.90 -6.11 25.33
CA GLU A 227 20.31 -6.50 25.18
C GLU A 227 20.49 -7.58 24.11
N GLU A 228 19.46 -7.84 23.28
CA GLU A 228 19.42 -8.89 22.23
C GLU A 228 20.35 -8.61 21.03
N TYR A 229 21.35 -7.77 21.21
CA TYR A 229 22.36 -7.46 20.21
C TYR A 229 23.57 -8.39 20.36
N GLY A 230 24.09 -8.92 19.25
CA GLY A 230 25.27 -9.81 19.23
C GLY A 230 26.57 -9.20 19.80
N ASP A 231 26.56 -7.91 20.16
CA ASP A 231 27.62 -7.20 20.91
C ASP A 231 26.97 -6.36 22.04
N SER A 232 26.17 -7.02 22.88
CA SER A 232 25.43 -6.43 24.01
C SER A 232 26.32 -5.75 25.05
N GLU A 233 27.63 -6.02 25.01
CA GLU A 233 28.65 -5.32 25.78
C GLU A 233 28.85 -3.86 25.33
N LYS A 234 28.51 -3.53 24.08
CA LYS A 234 28.71 -2.19 23.50
C LYS A 234 27.44 -1.38 23.31
N TYR A 235 26.30 -2.02 23.03
CA TYR A 235 25.08 -1.31 22.62
C TYR A 235 23.83 -1.73 23.40
N THR A 236 22.89 -0.81 23.51
CA THR A 236 21.50 -1.08 23.94
C THR A 236 20.53 -0.41 22.96
N ILE A 237 19.34 -1.00 22.79
CA ILE A 237 18.28 -0.33 22.01
C ILE A 237 17.83 0.92 22.77
N ASN A 238 18.14 2.10 22.25
CA ASN A 238 17.74 3.35 22.87
C ASN A 238 16.29 3.71 22.57
N SER A 239 15.93 3.53 21.31
CA SER A 239 14.76 4.15 20.71
C SER A 239 14.30 3.27 19.54
N LEU A 240 13.00 3.16 19.36
CA LEU A 240 12.37 2.49 18.21
C LEU A 240 11.58 3.51 17.41
N TRP A 241 12.23 4.60 16.99
CA TRP A 241 11.52 5.72 16.36
C TRP A 241 11.97 5.77 14.90
N SER A 242 11.03 5.95 13.99
CA SER A 242 11.38 6.33 12.63
C SER A 242 11.68 7.83 12.59
N SER A 243 12.76 8.20 11.90
CA SER A 243 13.03 9.60 11.54
C SER A 243 11.98 10.20 10.59
N SER A 244 11.09 9.38 10.01
CA SER A 244 10.02 9.75 9.07
C SER A 244 8.59 9.76 9.66
N GLY A 245 8.39 9.40 10.93
CA GLY A 245 7.06 9.34 11.58
C GLY A 245 6.45 7.94 11.73
N LEU A 246 5.54 7.79 12.71
CA LEU A 246 5.19 6.52 13.38
C LEU A 246 4.33 5.52 12.56
N ALA A 247 3.71 5.90 11.45
CA ALA A 247 2.82 5.00 10.70
C ALA A 247 3.54 4.07 9.70
N ASP A 248 4.75 4.46 9.27
CA ASP A 248 5.52 3.76 8.22
C ASP A 248 6.89 3.27 8.71
N ALA A 249 7.12 3.27 10.03
CA ALA A 249 8.40 2.91 10.63
C ALA A 249 8.80 1.43 10.44
N ALA A 250 7.83 0.58 10.11
CA ALA A 250 8.00 -0.83 9.87
C ALA A 250 7.29 -1.29 8.59
N ALA A 251 7.67 -2.46 8.11
CA ALA A 251 7.08 -3.16 6.98
C ALA A 251 6.93 -4.65 7.34
N LEU A 252 5.72 -5.19 7.17
CA LEU A 252 5.34 -6.58 7.48
C LEU A 252 4.91 -7.30 6.20
N ASN A 253 5.67 -8.30 5.76
CA ASN A 253 5.27 -9.09 4.59
C ASN A 253 4.36 -10.27 4.93
N ASN A 254 3.88 -10.98 3.92
CA ASN A 254 2.96 -12.12 4.09
C ASN A 254 3.61 -13.38 4.66
N ARG A 255 4.93 -13.37 4.87
CA ARG A 255 5.65 -14.43 5.60
C ARG A 255 5.73 -14.16 7.11
N GLY A 256 5.25 -13.01 7.55
CA GLY A 256 5.35 -12.57 8.95
C GLY A 256 6.72 -11.98 9.29
N GLU A 257 7.53 -11.63 8.28
CA GLU A 257 8.80 -10.93 8.49
C GLU A 257 8.50 -9.44 8.68
N LEU A 258 9.05 -8.87 9.74
CA LEU A 258 8.93 -7.45 10.06
C LEU A 258 10.29 -6.79 9.91
N VAL A 259 10.39 -5.75 9.09
CA VAL A 259 11.60 -4.90 9.03
C VAL A 259 11.30 -3.51 9.56
N PHE A 260 12.22 -2.95 10.35
CA PHE A 260 11.98 -1.68 11.05
C PHE A 260 13.27 -0.94 11.41
N GLU A 261 13.14 0.36 11.70
CA GLU A 261 14.24 1.21 12.19
C GLU A 261 14.34 1.15 13.73
N ALA A 262 15.58 1.12 14.24
CA ALA A 262 15.88 1.29 15.66
C ALA A 262 17.12 2.19 15.85
N ALA A 263 17.16 2.93 16.95
CA ALA A 263 18.32 3.69 17.38
C ALA A 263 19.04 2.99 18.53
N LEU A 264 20.36 2.89 18.42
CA LEU A 264 21.26 2.23 19.36
C LEU A 264 21.98 3.28 20.22
N SER A 265 22.11 3.01 21.52
CA SER A 265 22.95 3.78 22.45
C SER A 265 24.26 3.05 22.71
N HIS A 266 25.37 3.78 22.69
CA HIS A 266 26.67 3.25 23.09
C HIS A 266 26.81 3.20 24.62
N ARG A 267 27.26 2.07 25.17
CA ARG A 267 27.65 2.00 26.58
C ARG A 267 28.89 2.84 26.83
N GLY A 268 28.84 3.70 27.85
CA GLY A 268 29.97 4.53 28.30
C GLY A 268 30.16 5.85 27.54
N LEU A 269 29.34 6.14 26.52
CA LEU A 269 29.28 7.47 25.90
C LEU A 269 28.12 8.30 26.49
N PRO A 270 28.18 9.64 26.39
CA PRO A 270 27.06 10.48 26.80
C PRO A 270 25.76 10.09 26.08
N PRO A 271 24.59 10.21 26.73
CA PRO A 271 23.29 9.75 26.23
C PRO A 271 22.74 10.54 25.02
N MET A 272 23.59 11.25 24.27
CA MET A 272 23.21 11.98 23.06
C MET A 272 23.88 11.42 21.79
N VAL A 273 24.65 10.34 21.91
CA VAL A 273 25.26 9.65 20.76
C VAL A 273 24.45 8.41 20.43
N PHE A 274 23.57 8.51 19.43
CA PHE A 274 22.77 7.41 18.93
C PHE A 274 23.19 7.01 17.52
N GLU A 275 23.13 5.73 17.22
CA GLU A 275 23.34 5.18 15.88
C GLU A 275 22.02 4.63 15.33
N GLN A 276 21.62 5.03 14.12
CA GLN A 276 20.49 4.40 13.43
C GLN A 276 20.85 2.98 12.98
N SER A 277 19.85 2.11 12.90
CA SER A 277 20.00 0.73 12.46
C SER A 277 18.69 0.20 11.87
N LEU A 278 18.80 -0.68 10.88
CA LEU A 278 17.67 -1.45 10.36
C LEU A 278 17.72 -2.87 10.92
N TRP A 279 16.56 -3.38 11.29
CA TRP A 279 16.39 -4.69 11.91
C TRP A 279 15.35 -5.49 11.14
N ARG A 280 15.51 -6.81 11.21
CA ARG A 280 14.55 -7.80 10.74
C ARG A 280 14.11 -8.66 11.92
N PHE A 281 12.83 -8.92 12.04
CA PHE A 281 12.27 -9.92 12.92
C PHE A 281 11.58 -11.00 12.09
N ASP A 282 11.87 -12.25 12.39
CA ASP A 282 11.20 -13.43 11.84
C ASP A 282 11.05 -14.52 12.91
N GLU A 283 10.79 -15.77 12.50
CA GLU A 283 10.64 -16.91 13.42
C GLU A 283 11.85 -17.16 14.33
N ASN A 284 13.04 -16.65 13.97
CA ASN A 284 14.26 -16.78 14.76
C ASN A 284 14.50 -15.59 15.70
N GLY A 285 13.60 -14.59 15.71
CA GLY A 285 13.71 -13.38 16.50
C GLY A 285 14.29 -12.18 15.74
N ALA A 286 14.60 -11.11 16.47
CA ALA A 286 15.12 -9.88 15.88
C ALA A 286 16.64 -9.97 15.62
N THR A 287 17.05 -9.57 14.42
CA THR A 287 18.45 -9.51 13.97
C THR A 287 18.76 -8.16 13.32
N PRO A 288 19.93 -7.57 13.59
CA PRO A 288 20.37 -6.33 12.93
C PRO A 288 20.76 -6.61 11.48
N MET A 289 20.32 -5.76 10.56
CA MET A 289 20.59 -5.89 9.12
C MET A 289 21.71 -4.96 8.65
N VAL A 290 21.66 -3.69 9.06
CA VAL A 290 22.66 -2.67 8.73
C VAL A 290 22.61 -1.56 9.78
N ARG A 291 23.74 -0.91 10.04
CA ARG A 291 23.86 0.15 11.05
C ARG A 291 24.60 1.38 10.53
N GLN A 292 24.32 2.51 11.15
CA GLN A 292 25.08 3.73 10.97
C GLN A 292 26.56 3.46 11.29
N SER A 293 27.45 4.19 10.62
CA SER A 293 28.90 4.05 10.71
C SER A 293 29.47 2.75 10.11
N GLU A 294 28.64 1.78 9.70
CA GLU A 294 29.12 0.64 8.92
C GLU A 294 29.50 1.06 7.50
N ASP A 295 30.43 0.31 6.91
CA ASP A 295 30.88 0.53 5.53
C ASP A 295 29.69 0.45 4.58
N ALA A 296 29.51 1.48 3.75
CA ALA A 296 28.54 1.46 2.66
C ALA A 296 29.23 0.86 1.42
N PRO A 297 28.98 -0.43 1.08
CA PRO A 297 29.82 -1.14 0.13
C PRO A 297 29.83 -0.48 -1.26
N GLY A 298 31.02 -0.45 -1.88
CA GLY A 298 31.21 0.14 -3.20
C GLY A 298 31.31 1.67 -3.23
N THR A 299 31.27 2.37 -2.09
CA THR A 299 31.30 3.84 -2.04
C THR A 299 32.55 4.44 -1.40
N GLY A 300 33.23 3.70 -0.53
CA GLY A 300 34.32 4.24 0.31
C GLY A 300 33.85 5.16 1.45
N ASN A 301 32.53 5.28 1.64
CA ASN A 301 31.88 6.02 2.72
C ASN A 301 31.22 5.07 3.73
N THR A 302 30.70 5.63 4.82
CA THR A 302 29.89 4.88 5.80
C THR A 302 28.44 5.35 5.81
N PHE A 303 27.54 4.49 6.27
CA PHE A 303 26.14 4.85 6.45
C PHE A 303 25.97 5.95 7.50
N ALA A 304 25.16 6.96 7.20
CA ALA A 304 24.88 8.08 8.10
C ALA A 304 23.45 8.08 8.61
N ARG A 305 22.48 7.91 7.69
CA ARG A 305 21.06 7.87 8.01
C ARG A 305 20.32 6.95 7.08
N PHE A 306 19.22 6.33 7.52
CA PHE A 306 18.38 5.48 6.70
C PHE A 306 16.99 6.09 6.49
N SER A 307 16.34 5.79 5.36
CA SER A 307 14.89 5.94 5.22
C SER A 307 14.15 4.77 5.88
N ALA A 308 12.84 4.92 6.07
CA ALA A 308 12.00 3.78 6.43
C ALA A 308 12.14 2.67 5.37
N PRO A 309 12.42 1.41 5.79
CA PRO A 309 12.62 0.30 4.86
C PRO A 309 11.31 -0.17 4.24
N THR A 310 11.34 -0.68 3.02
CA THR A 310 10.22 -1.44 2.40
C THR A 310 10.62 -2.90 2.21
N LEU A 311 9.63 -3.78 2.10
CA LEU A 311 9.80 -5.22 2.07
C LEU A 311 8.86 -5.84 1.04
N ASN A 312 9.27 -6.92 0.38
CA ASN A 312 8.38 -7.77 -0.40
C ASN A 312 8.29 -9.19 0.18
N ASP A 313 7.42 -10.03 -0.37
CA ASP A 313 7.21 -11.41 0.12
C ASP A 313 8.41 -12.34 -0.16
N ALA A 314 9.33 -11.94 -1.04
CA ALA A 314 10.61 -12.63 -1.21
C ALA A 314 11.59 -12.35 -0.06
N GLY A 315 11.33 -11.32 0.75
CA GLY A 315 12.20 -10.88 1.86
C GLY A 315 13.26 -9.88 1.45
N GLN A 316 13.10 -9.28 0.26
CA GLN A 316 13.99 -8.24 -0.21
C GLN A 316 13.64 -6.94 0.47
N THR A 317 14.59 -6.40 1.23
CA THR A 317 14.43 -5.13 1.94
C THR A 317 15.09 -4.01 1.16
N ILE A 318 14.33 -2.97 0.83
CA ILE A 318 14.82 -1.77 0.16
C ILE A 318 14.87 -0.59 1.12
N PHE A 319 15.95 0.18 1.06
CA PHE A 319 16.06 1.45 1.77
C PHE A 319 16.96 2.43 1.03
N THR A 320 16.72 3.71 1.26
CA THR A 320 17.69 4.76 0.93
C THR A 320 18.47 5.12 2.19
N ALA A 321 19.66 5.67 1.98
CA ALA A 321 20.56 6.06 3.05
C ALA A 321 21.40 7.26 2.64
N GLN A 322 21.61 8.18 3.58
CA GLN A 322 22.62 9.23 3.45
C GLN A 322 23.96 8.67 3.90
N LEU A 323 25.05 9.16 3.31
CA LEU A 323 26.40 8.70 3.62
C LEU A 323 27.22 9.80 4.31
N THR A 324 28.21 9.36 5.10
CA THR A 324 29.24 10.23 5.69
C THR A 324 30.59 9.87 5.09
N ASN A 325 31.33 10.88 4.65
CA ASN A 325 32.73 10.69 4.31
C ASN A 325 33.54 10.59 5.62
N PRO A 326 34.29 9.49 5.86
CA PRO A 326 35.11 9.35 7.06
C PRO A 326 36.13 10.48 7.25
N ASN A 327 36.49 11.18 6.17
CA ASN A 327 37.44 12.29 6.16
C ASN A 327 36.78 13.69 6.17
N ASP A 328 35.45 13.77 6.04
CA ASP A 328 34.66 15.02 6.15
C ASP A 328 33.30 14.75 6.83
N SER A 329 33.31 14.77 8.16
CA SER A 329 32.16 14.41 9.01
C SER A 329 31.16 15.53 9.25
N TRP A 330 31.40 16.74 8.74
CA TRP A 330 30.58 17.92 9.07
C TRP A 330 29.31 18.05 8.22
N ARG A 331 29.22 17.33 7.10
CA ARG A 331 28.07 17.39 6.18
C ARG A 331 27.79 15.99 5.61
N PRO A 332 26.71 15.29 6.04
CA PRO A 332 26.28 14.09 5.35
C PRO A 332 25.95 14.47 3.90
N TYR A 333 26.61 13.81 2.96
CA TYR A 333 26.50 14.08 1.53
C TYR A 333 26.34 12.80 0.76
N GLU A 334 25.48 12.90 -0.25
CA GLU A 334 25.08 11.87 -1.20
C GLU A 334 24.37 10.68 -0.55
N GLY A 335 23.26 10.27 -1.16
CA GLY A 335 22.59 9.05 -0.77
C GLY A 335 22.35 8.16 -1.98
N GLY A 336 22.19 6.88 -1.67
CA GLY A 336 22.01 5.81 -2.64
C GLY A 336 20.74 5.01 -2.39
N LEU A 337 20.62 3.90 -3.10
CA LEU A 337 19.58 2.91 -2.93
C LEU A 337 20.26 1.56 -2.63
N TRP A 338 19.83 0.93 -1.55
CA TRP A 338 20.36 -0.35 -1.11
C TRP A 338 19.26 -1.39 -1.03
N MET A 339 19.65 -2.63 -1.33
CA MET A 339 18.83 -3.82 -1.16
C MET A 339 19.55 -4.78 -0.23
N ILE A 340 18.79 -5.40 0.67
CA ILE A 340 19.22 -6.60 1.38
C ILE A 340 18.37 -7.76 0.90
N ASP A 341 19.01 -8.77 0.34
CA ASP A 341 18.40 -10.03 -0.09
C ASP A 341 19.10 -11.20 0.60
N GLY A 342 18.40 -11.83 1.55
CA GLY A 342 19.02 -12.70 2.55
C GLY A 342 20.08 -11.95 3.34
N ASP A 343 21.30 -12.48 3.38
CA ASP A 343 22.46 -11.85 4.04
C ASP A 343 23.25 -10.91 3.11
N THR A 344 22.77 -10.70 1.88
CA THR A 344 23.52 -9.93 0.87
C THR A 344 23.06 -8.49 0.85
N LEU A 345 23.89 -7.58 1.37
CA LEU A 345 23.74 -6.13 1.18
C LEU A 345 24.32 -5.70 -0.17
N GLN A 346 23.48 -5.10 -1.02
CA GLN A 346 23.85 -4.63 -2.34
C GLN A 346 23.55 -3.14 -2.49
N ASN A 347 24.50 -2.41 -3.10
CA ASN A 347 24.28 -1.06 -3.57
C ASN A 347 23.65 -1.13 -4.97
N ILE A 348 22.38 -0.78 -5.06
CA ILE A 348 21.58 -0.91 -6.28
C ILE A 348 21.66 0.36 -7.12
N LEU A 349 21.63 1.54 -6.49
CA LEU A 349 21.94 2.81 -7.14
C LEU A 349 22.96 3.56 -6.29
N PRO A 350 24.20 3.75 -6.79
CA PRO A 350 25.22 4.43 -6.04
C PRO A 350 24.90 5.92 -5.87
N PRO A 351 25.52 6.57 -4.87
CA PRO A 351 25.64 8.02 -4.81
C PRO A 351 25.97 8.64 -6.17
N ALA A 352 25.25 9.71 -6.54
CA ALA A 352 25.44 10.41 -7.81
C ALA A 352 25.35 9.50 -9.06
N ALA A 353 24.52 8.44 -9.01
CA ALA A 353 24.29 7.56 -10.14
C ALA A 353 23.91 8.36 -11.41
N PRO A 354 24.44 8.01 -12.60
CA PRO A 354 24.05 8.68 -13.84
C PRO A 354 22.54 8.56 -14.08
N ALA A 355 21.90 9.61 -14.58
CA ALA A 355 20.50 9.59 -14.99
C ALA A 355 20.36 9.09 -16.45
N PRO A 356 19.84 7.88 -16.71
CA PRO A 356 19.69 7.37 -18.06
C PRO A 356 18.82 8.27 -18.93
N GLY A 357 19.21 8.47 -20.19
CA GLY A 357 18.53 9.38 -21.11
C GLY A 357 18.82 10.87 -20.89
N MET A 358 19.61 11.23 -19.86
CA MET A 358 19.98 12.61 -19.55
C MET A 358 21.50 12.76 -19.35
N PRO A 359 22.29 12.75 -20.44
CA PRO A 359 23.75 12.78 -20.35
C PRO A 359 24.25 13.98 -19.54
N GLY A 360 25.18 13.72 -18.60
CA GLY A 360 25.77 14.73 -17.74
C GLY A 360 24.99 15.05 -16.46
N LEU A 361 23.81 14.45 -16.28
CA LEU A 361 23.04 14.58 -15.03
C LEU A 361 23.28 13.38 -14.11
N THR A 362 23.26 13.65 -12.81
CA THR A 362 23.37 12.65 -11.73
C THR A 362 22.12 12.66 -10.86
N MET A 363 21.82 11.51 -10.26
CA MET A 363 20.71 11.33 -9.33
C MET A 363 21.21 11.38 -7.89
N HIS A 364 20.51 12.14 -7.06
CA HIS A 364 20.75 12.26 -5.63
C HIS A 364 19.52 11.72 -4.92
N ILE A 365 19.68 10.55 -4.31
CA ILE A 365 18.64 9.81 -3.63
C ILE A 365 18.81 10.06 -2.13
N GLY A 366 17.78 10.49 -1.41
CA GLY A 366 17.92 10.67 0.04
C GLY A 366 16.65 11.11 0.74
N GLY A 367 16.37 10.49 1.88
CA GLY A 367 15.28 10.88 2.79
C GLY A 367 13.88 10.41 2.37
N ASN A 368 13.69 9.98 1.11
CA ASN A 368 12.42 9.43 0.63
C ASN A 368 12.45 7.90 0.60
N SER A 369 11.33 7.26 0.91
CA SER A 369 11.22 5.78 0.88
C SER A 369 11.07 5.26 -0.54
N ALA A 370 11.99 4.43 -0.99
CA ALA A 370 11.79 3.61 -2.18
C ALA A 370 10.83 2.45 -1.86
N VAL A 371 10.07 1.99 -2.85
CA VAL A 371 9.08 0.91 -2.72
C VAL A 371 9.42 -0.25 -3.65
N ILE A 372 9.14 -1.48 -3.25
CA ILE A 372 9.48 -2.71 -3.99
C ILE A 372 8.26 -3.63 -4.11
N ASN A 373 7.94 -4.09 -5.32
CA ASN A 373 6.88 -5.08 -5.52
C ASN A 373 7.38 -6.53 -5.39
N GLY A 374 6.47 -7.50 -5.46
CA GLY A 374 6.80 -8.93 -5.42
C GLY A 374 7.62 -9.47 -6.60
N GLN A 375 7.85 -8.67 -7.64
CA GLN A 375 8.75 -9.00 -8.76
C GLN A 375 10.17 -8.44 -8.56
N GLY A 376 10.42 -7.73 -7.46
CA GLY A 376 11.68 -7.06 -7.19
C GLY A 376 11.87 -5.76 -7.99
N GLU A 377 10.82 -5.23 -8.61
CA GLU A 377 10.87 -3.92 -9.26
C GLU A 377 10.78 -2.82 -8.20
N VAL A 378 11.66 -1.83 -8.29
CA VAL A 378 11.78 -0.76 -7.30
C VAL A 378 11.36 0.57 -7.90
N VAL A 379 10.57 1.36 -7.18
CA VAL A 379 10.30 2.77 -7.53
C VAL A 379 10.98 3.67 -6.52
N VAL A 380 11.72 4.65 -7.03
CA VAL A 380 12.51 5.58 -6.21
C VAL A 380 12.39 7.01 -6.71
N PHE A 381 12.25 7.94 -5.77
CA PHE A 381 12.34 9.37 -6.02
C PHE A 381 13.80 9.82 -5.96
N ALA A 382 14.21 10.68 -6.89
CA ALA A 382 15.54 11.29 -6.91
C ALA A 382 15.49 12.77 -7.26
N TYR A 383 16.41 13.54 -6.68
CA TYR A 383 16.73 14.88 -7.13
C TYR A 383 17.88 14.82 -8.14
N LEU A 384 17.69 15.35 -9.33
CA LEU A 384 18.72 15.48 -10.34
C LEU A 384 19.67 16.62 -10.00
N GLN A 385 20.94 16.47 -10.37
CA GLN A 385 21.94 17.52 -10.33
C GLN A 385 22.74 17.54 -11.64
N GLY A 386 23.29 18.70 -11.98
CA GLY A 386 24.07 18.91 -13.19
C GLY A 386 23.77 20.26 -13.84
N GLU A 387 24.43 20.53 -14.96
CA GLU A 387 24.20 21.76 -15.74
C GLU A 387 22.75 21.84 -16.22
N GLY A 388 22.12 23.00 -16.05
CA GLY A 388 20.72 23.21 -16.47
C GLY A 388 19.67 22.61 -15.54
N VAL A 389 20.07 22.04 -14.39
CA VAL A 389 19.15 21.59 -13.34
C VAL A 389 18.97 22.66 -12.27
N GLY A 390 17.72 23.02 -12.02
CA GLY A 390 17.27 24.01 -11.04
C GLY A 390 16.01 23.55 -10.30
N SER A 391 15.48 24.42 -9.45
CA SER A 391 14.30 24.15 -8.60
C SER A 391 13.03 23.71 -9.34
N GLU A 392 12.99 23.98 -10.65
CA GLU A 392 11.86 23.75 -11.54
C GLU A 392 11.94 22.45 -12.33
N ASN A 393 13.07 21.74 -12.31
CA ASN A 393 13.28 20.53 -13.12
C ASN A 393 14.18 19.46 -12.47
N GLN A 394 14.33 19.54 -11.14
CA GLN A 394 15.22 18.67 -10.37
C GLN A 394 14.52 17.40 -9.87
N GLU A 395 13.20 17.38 -9.67
CA GLU A 395 12.53 16.17 -9.16
C GLU A 395 12.35 15.12 -10.26
N SER A 396 12.53 13.85 -9.90
CA SER A 396 12.35 12.73 -10.82
C SER A 396 11.91 11.46 -10.09
N LEU A 397 11.11 10.64 -10.77
CA LEU A 397 10.65 9.34 -10.30
C LEU A 397 11.11 8.28 -11.29
N TRP A 398 11.71 7.21 -10.77
CA TRP A 398 12.34 6.17 -11.58
C TRP A 398 11.83 4.79 -11.16
N ARG A 399 11.72 3.88 -12.14
CA ARG A 399 11.51 2.45 -11.92
C ARG A 399 12.78 1.69 -12.27
N LEU A 400 13.25 0.86 -11.36
CA LEU A 400 14.29 -0.10 -11.59
C LEU A 400 13.68 -1.49 -11.80
N LYS A 401 14.04 -2.13 -12.91
CA LYS A 401 13.66 -3.50 -13.27
C LYS A 401 14.89 -4.29 -13.65
N GLY A 402 15.36 -5.17 -12.75
CA GLY A 402 16.69 -5.75 -12.85
C GLY A 402 17.73 -4.64 -12.91
N ASP A 403 18.59 -4.64 -13.92
CA ASP A 403 19.61 -3.60 -14.12
C ASP A 403 19.12 -2.39 -14.95
N THR A 404 17.85 -2.40 -15.37
CA THR A 404 17.30 -1.34 -16.22
C THR A 404 16.61 -0.29 -15.38
N LEU A 405 17.11 0.94 -15.42
CA LEU A 405 16.51 2.09 -14.77
C LEU A 405 15.75 2.95 -15.81
N GLU A 406 14.45 3.10 -15.58
CA GLU A 406 13.51 3.76 -16.49
C GLU A 406 12.90 4.99 -15.84
N LEU A 407 12.84 6.10 -16.57
CA LEU A 407 12.20 7.32 -16.10
C LEU A 407 10.68 7.16 -16.13
N ILE A 408 10.02 7.39 -14.99
CA ILE A 408 8.56 7.45 -14.89
C ILE A 408 8.07 8.85 -15.21
N ALA A 409 8.62 9.83 -14.49
CA ALA A 409 8.28 11.24 -14.62
C ALA A 409 9.43 12.12 -14.13
N ARG A 410 9.55 13.32 -14.70
CA ARG A 410 10.49 14.35 -14.28
C ARG A 410 9.78 15.70 -14.24
N GLN A 411 10.04 16.47 -13.20
CA GLN A 411 9.62 17.87 -13.11
C GLN A 411 10.16 18.68 -14.30
N GLY A 412 9.33 19.55 -14.87
CA GLY A 412 9.62 20.32 -16.08
C GLY A 412 9.32 19.58 -17.38
N ASP A 413 9.23 18.24 -17.38
CA ASP A 413 8.92 17.49 -18.59
C ASP A 413 7.41 17.59 -18.93
N PRO A 414 7.04 17.58 -20.23
CA PRO A 414 5.66 17.52 -20.66
C PRO A 414 4.93 16.29 -20.12
N ILE A 415 3.68 16.46 -19.69
CA ILE A 415 2.81 15.36 -19.27
C ILE A 415 2.18 14.75 -20.53
N PRO A 416 2.41 13.46 -20.83
CA PRO A 416 1.81 12.81 -22.00
C PRO A 416 0.28 12.97 -22.04
N GLY A 417 -0.24 13.50 -23.15
CA GLY A 417 -1.68 13.71 -23.34
C GLY A 417 -2.25 14.97 -22.68
N CYS A 418 -1.42 15.83 -22.09
CA CYS A 418 -1.82 17.08 -21.47
C CYS A 418 -0.93 18.24 -21.97
N ASP A 419 -1.52 19.41 -22.19
CA ASP A 419 -0.78 20.64 -22.56
C ASP A 419 -0.22 21.34 -21.30
N SER A 420 0.59 20.61 -20.53
CA SER A 420 1.24 21.08 -19.32
C SER A 420 2.49 20.25 -19.02
N GLN A 421 3.29 20.71 -18.06
CA GLN A 421 4.46 20.01 -17.52
C GLN A 421 4.21 19.54 -16.09
N TYR A 422 5.00 18.58 -15.65
CA TYR A 422 5.10 18.21 -14.23
C TYR A 422 5.74 19.37 -13.45
N LEU A 423 5.11 19.82 -12.37
CA LEU A 423 5.64 20.87 -11.48
C LEU A 423 6.08 20.33 -10.13
N GLY A 424 5.61 19.15 -9.76
CA GLY A 424 6.03 18.42 -8.56
C GLY A 424 5.57 16.98 -8.64
N LEU A 425 6.31 16.08 -7.98
CA LEU A 425 6.00 14.67 -7.89
C LEU A 425 5.74 14.30 -6.43
N GLY A 426 4.72 13.49 -6.17
CA GLY A 426 4.25 13.17 -4.82
C GLY A 426 4.17 11.68 -4.55
N SER A 427 3.33 11.30 -3.59
CA SER A 427 3.11 9.91 -3.16
C SER A 427 2.98 8.93 -4.33
N TYR A 428 3.64 7.77 -4.22
CA TYR A 428 3.67 6.72 -5.25
C TYR A 428 3.55 5.31 -4.67
N ALA A 429 3.04 4.37 -5.45
CA ALA A 429 3.00 2.94 -5.15
C ALA A 429 3.20 2.11 -6.43
N ILE A 430 3.68 0.87 -6.28
CA ILE A 430 3.87 -0.07 -7.40
C ILE A 430 3.20 -1.40 -7.08
N ASN A 431 2.52 -2.00 -8.06
CA ASN A 431 1.96 -3.35 -7.92
C ASN A 431 2.83 -4.42 -8.60
N GLY A 432 2.54 -5.70 -8.38
CA GLY A 432 3.25 -6.83 -8.98
C GLY A 432 3.18 -6.90 -10.51
N ALA A 433 2.27 -6.16 -11.15
CA ALA A 433 2.24 -6.02 -12.61
C ALA A 433 3.19 -4.93 -13.14
N GLY A 434 3.86 -4.18 -12.26
CA GLY A 434 4.76 -3.08 -12.61
C GLY A 434 4.05 -1.77 -12.94
N GLN A 435 2.75 -1.64 -12.63
CA GLN A 435 2.04 -0.38 -12.75
C GLN A 435 2.41 0.53 -11.57
N VAL A 436 2.69 1.81 -11.86
CA VAL A 436 3.06 2.79 -10.83
C VAL A 436 1.97 3.84 -10.72
N ALA A 437 1.28 3.87 -9.59
CA ALA A 437 0.33 4.93 -9.23
C ALA A 437 1.10 6.07 -8.56
N PHE A 438 0.91 7.31 -8.98
CA PHE A 438 1.60 8.45 -8.38
C PHE A 438 0.82 9.77 -8.47
N MET A 439 1.06 10.64 -7.49
CA MET A 439 0.57 12.02 -7.48
C MET A 439 1.53 12.95 -8.23
N SER A 440 1.00 13.95 -8.92
CA SER A 440 1.78 15.04 -9.49
C SER A 440 1.04 16.36 -9.49
N THR A 441 1.76 17.47 -9.45
CA THR A 441 1.19 18.82 -9.60
C THR A 441 1.51 19.38 -10.98
N ARG A 442 0.58 20.12 -11.58
CA ARG A 442 0.71 20.82 -12.87
C ARG A 442 0.14 22.24 -12.80
N ARG A 443 0.24 23.01 -13.89
CA ARG A 443 -0.48 24.29 -14.06
C ARG A 443 -1.57 24.16 -15.11
N VAL A 444 -2.78 24.61 -14.77
CA VAL A 444 -3.91 24.71 -15.72
C VAL A 444 -4.48 26.11 -15.63
N PHE A 445 -4.43 26.86 -16.74
CA PHE A 445 -4.84 28.27 -16.82
C PHE A 445 -4.23 29.15 -15.72
N GLY A 446 -2.96 28.90 -15.36
CA GLY A 446 -2.22 29.66 -14.35
C GLY A 446 -2.36 29.17 -12.91
N ASN A 447 -3.31 28.27 -12.62
CA ASN A 447 -3.51 27.72 -11.27
C ASN A 447 -2.81 26.38 -11.09
N PHE A 448 -2.36 26.08 -9.86
CA PHE A 448 -1.88 24.74 -9.52
C PHE A 448 -3.03 23.74 -9.57
N SER A 449 -2.75 22.57 -10.14
CA SER A 449 -3.71 21.47 -10.32
C SER A 449 -3.00 20.15 -10.00
N ASP A 450 -3.56 19.37 -9.09
CA ASP A 450 -3.02 18.05 -8.73
C ASP A 450 -3.67 16.97 -9.59
N GLN A 451 -2.89 15.94 -9.91
CA GLN A 451 -3.30 14.77 -10.66
C GLN A 451 -2.94 13.51 -9.90
N LEU A 452 -3.81 12.51 -10.02
CA LEU A 452 -3.52 11.12 -9.72
C LEU A 452 -3.39 10.35 -11.03
N LEU A 453 -2.22 9.74 -11.23
CA LEU A 453 -1.83 9.08 -12.47
C LEU A 453 -1.46 7.62 -12.21
N VAL A 454 -1.62 6.77 -13.22
CA VAL A 454 -1.03 5.42 -13.25
C VAL A 454 -0.23 5.26 -14.53
N GLN A 455 1.05 4.93 -14.41
CA GLN A 455 1.88 4.53 -15.56
C GLN A 455 1.93 3.00 -15.65
N ASN A 456 1.58 2.46 -16.81
CA ASN A 456 1.73 1.03 -17.10
C ASN A 456 3.19 0.65 -17.39
N PRO A 457 3.55 -0.64 -17.31
CA PRO A 457 4.89 -1.13 -17.66
C PRO A 457 5.42 -0.68 -19.02
N ASN A 458 4.53 -0.54 -20.01
CA ASN A 458 4.88 -0.09 -21.36
C ASN A 458 5.05 1.44 -21.48
N GLY A 459 5.00 2.20 -20.37
CA GLY A 459 5.11 3.65 -20.33
C GLY A 459 3.80 4.40 -20.61
N SER A 460 2.69 3.72 -20.94
CA SER A 460 1.42 4.41 -21.17
C SER A 460 0.88 5.01 -19.88
N LEU A 461 0.53 6.28 -19.91
CA LEU A 461 0.03 7.03 -18.77
C LEU A 461 -1.50 7.10 -18.78
N ILE A 462 -2.12 6.81 -17.65
CA ILE A 462 -3.56 6.87 -17.43
C ILE A 462 -3.83 7.94 -16.36
N GLU A 463 -4.60 8.97 -16.70
CA GLU A 463 -5.10 9.94 -15.72
C GLU A 463 -6.31 9.37 -14.99
N ILE A 464 -6.22 9.26 -13.66
CA ILE A 464 -7.31 8.76 -12.80
C ILE A 464 -8.24 9.89 -12.39
N ALA A 465 -7.67 11.02 -11.96
CA ALA A 465 -8.39 12.22 -11.56
C ALA A 465 -7.47 13.43 -11.60
N SER A 466 -8.04 14.63 -11.82
CA SER A 466 -7.31 15.89 -11.77
C SER A 466 -8.13 17.04 -11.20
N THR A 467 -7.54 17.86 -10.33
CA THR A 467 -8.24 19.03 -9.79
C THR A 467 -8.45 20.08 -10.89
N GLY A 468 -9.57 20.79 -10.81
CA GLY A 468 -10.09 21.66 -11.87
C GLY A 468 -10.99 20.94 -12.88
N SER A 469 -11.05 19.60 -12.85
CA SER A 469 -11.93 18.79 -13.70
C SER A 469 -13.26 18.47 -13.00
N LEU A 470 -14.31 18.18 -13.79
CA LEU A 470 -15.56 17.63 -13.26
C LEU A 470 -15.43 16.12 -13.06
N LEU A 471 -15.86 15.62 -11.91
CA LEU A 471 -15.95 14.19 -11.60
C LEU A 471 -17.43 13.81 -11.45
N GLU A 472 -17.85 12.74 -12.13
CA GLU A 472 -19.21 12.20 -11.96
C GLU A 472 -19.26 11.37 -10.68
N VAL A 473 -19.91 11.88 -9.64
CA VAL A 473 -19.96 11.24 -8.31
C VAL A 473 -21.16 10.32 -8.15
N ALA A 474 -22.19 10.52 -8.96
CA ALA A 474 -23.37 9.69 -9.13
C ALA A 474 -23.94 9.94 -10.55
N PRO A 475 -24.81 9.07 -11.11
CA PRO A 475 -25.33 9.26 -12.46
C PRO A 475 -25.93 10.65 -12.68
N GLY A 476 -25.27 11.46 -13.51
CA GLY A 476 -25.64 12.85 -13.83
C GLY A 476 -25.24 13.91 -12.80
N ASP A 477 -24.59 13.54 -11.69
CA ASP A 477 -24.07 14.46 -10.66
C ASP A 477 -22.57 14.69 -10.89
N LEU A 478 -22.25 15.79 -11.57
CA LEU A 478 -20.88 16.22 -11.87
C LEU A 478 -20.44 17.31 -10.88
N ARG A 479 -19.32 17.08 -10.20
CA ARG A 479 -18.77 18.03 -9.22
C ARG A 479 -17.34 18.46 -9.58
N LEU A 480 -17.05 19.74 -9.39
CA LEU A 480 -15.73 20.30 -9.66
C LEU A 480 -14.74 19.86 -8.58
N LEU A 481 -13.73 19.10 -8.98
CA LEU A 481 -12.71 18.55 -8.08
C LEU A 481 -11.72 19.65 -7.68
N THR A 482 -11.53 19.86 -6.39
CA THR A 482 -10.60 20.88 -5.84
C THR A 482 -9.40 20.27 -5.14
N GLN A 483 -9.52 19.05 -4.61
CA GLN A 483 -8.42 18.34 -3.96
C GLN A 483 -8.52 16.84 -4.20
N ILE A 484 -7.36 16.19 -4.32
CA ILE A 484 -7.21 14.73 -4.38
C ILE A 484 -6.24 14.30 -3.30
N SER A 485 -6.54 13.21 -2.61
CA SER A 485 -5.62 12.57 -1.67
C SER A 485 -5.53 11.09 -1.95
N PHE A 486 -4.29 10.62 -2.14
CA PHE A 486 -3.93 9.24 -2.44
C PHE A 486 -2.91 8.76 -1.41
N LEU A 487 -3.06 7.52 -0.96
CA LEU A 487 -2.15 6.88 -0.01
C LEU A 487 -1.24 5.91 -0.76
N GLY A 488 -0.03 6.34 -1.09
CA GLY A 488 1.06 5.50 -1.60
C GLY A 488 2.03 5.06 -0.50
N GLY A 489 3.29 4.86 -0.85
CA GLY A 489 4.37 4.50 0.09
C GLY A 489 4.61 2.99 0.26
N SER A 490 4.03 2.17 -0.60
CA SER A 490 4.06 0.71 -0.51
C SER A 490 4.23 0.05 -1.89
N GLY A 491 4.85 -1.12 -1.88
CA GLY A 491 4.88 -2.06 -3.01
C GLY A 491 3.89 -3.23 -2.87
N LEU A 492 2.89 -3.07 -1.99
CA LEU A 492 1.74 -3.94 -1.76
C LEU A 492 1.99 -5.24 -1.00
N GLU A 493 3.23 -5.55 -0.66
CA GLU A 493 3.62 -6.75 0.09
C GLU A 493 4.32 -6.42 1.43
N ASP A 494 4.18 -5.20 1.93
CA ASP A 494 4.82 -4.71 3.16
C ASP A 494 3.81 -4.43 4.31
N GLY A 495 2.56 -4.86 4.16
CA GLY A 495 1.52 -4.72 5.19
C GLY A 495 1.11 -3.27 5.49
N ARG A 496 1.66 -2.30 4.73
CA ARG A 496 1.33 -0.89 4.86
C ARG A 496 -0.03 -0.60 4.25
N ARG A 497 -0.66 0.42 4.81
CA ARG A 497 -1.91 0.98 4.30
C ARG A 497 -1.64 1.64 2.95
N VAL A 498 -2.45 1.30 1.95
CA VAL A 498 -2.26 1.78 0.58
C VAL A 498 -3.59 1.89 -0.15
N GLY A 499 -3.72 2.89 -1.01
CA GLY A 499 -4.87 3.13 -1.88
C GLY A 499 -4.71 2.50 -3.27
N PHE A 500 -3.88 1.47 -3.42
CA PHE A 500 -3.58 0.81 -4.68
C PHE A 500 -3.57 -0.70 -4.48
N ASN A 501 -3.89 -1.48 -5.51
CA ASN A 501 -3.91 -2.95 -5.39
C ASN A 501 -3.34 -3.68 -6.61
N GLU A 502 -3.18 -5.00 -6.46
CA GLU A 502 -2.61 -5.89 -7.50
C GLU A 502 -3.44 -5.96 -8.78
N ARG A 503 -4.71 -5.52 -8.74
CA ARG A 503 -5.56 -5.45 -9.92
C ARG A 503 -5.44 -4.13 -10.68
N GLY A 504 -4.63 -3.19 -10.21
CA GLY A 504 -4.49 -1.85 -10.81
C GLY A 504 -5.64 -0.90 -10.46
N GLN A 505 -6.39 -1.18 -9.39
CA GLN A 505 -7.43 -0.27 -8.90
C GLN A 505 -6.84 0.75 -7.93
N VAL A 506 -7.35 1.97 -8.00
CA VAL A 506 -6.86 3.10 -7.20
C VAL A 506 -7.99 3.66 -6.34
N ALA A 507 -7.85 3.59 -5.02
CA ALA A 507 -8.72 4.24 -4.05
C ALA A 507 -8.17 5.63 -3.69
N PHE A 508 -9.04 6.64 -3.69
CA PHE A 508 -8.67 8.02 -3.37
C PHE A 508 -9.80 8.79 -2.71
N ARG A 509 -9.43 9.82 -1.95
CA ARG A 509 -10.35 10.84 -1.42
C ARG A 509 -10.35 12.05 -2.34
N ALA A 510 -11.52 12.61 -2.57
CA ALA A 510 -11.72 13.82 -3.35
C ALA A 510 -12.52 14.85 -2.57
N GLU A 511 -12.17 16.13 -2.74
CA GLU A 511 -12.92 17.28 -2.22
C GLU A 511 -13.37 18.15 -3.39
N PHE A 512 -14.55 18.75 -3.26
CA PHE A 512 -15.23 19.44 -4.34
C PHE A 512 -15.50 20.92 -4.01
N ALA A 513 -15.66 21.74 -5.06
CA ALA A 513 -15.88 23.18 -4.93
C ALA A 513 -17.18 23.57 -4.19
N ASP A 514 -18.15 22.65 -4.09
CA ASP A 514 -19.38 22.83 -3.30
C ASP A 514 -19.20 22.53 -1.79
N GLY A 515 -17.96 22.20 -1.38
CA GLY A 515 -17.57 21.81 -0.03
C GLY A 515 -17.92 20.37 0.33
N SER A 516 -18.41 19.56 -0.62
CA SER A 516 -18.59 18.12 -0.40
C SER A 516 -17.28 17.35 -0.61
N MET A 517 -17.22 16.15 -0.05
CA MET A 517 -16.17 15.16 -0.26
C MET A 517 -16.73 13.83 -0.73
N GLY A 518 -15.86 13.01 -1.33
CA GLY A 518 -16.16 11.65 -1.73
C GLY A 518 -14.97 10.71 -1.63
N LEU A 519 -15.27 9.42 -1.47
CA LEU A 519 -14.33 8.31 -1.53
C LEU A 519 -14.64 7.48 -2.77
N PHE A 520 -13.61 7.20 -3.58
CA PHE A 520 -13.77 6.57 -4.88
C PHE A 520 -12.76 5.45 -5.08
N VAL A 521 -13.13 4.46 -5.90
CA VAL A 521 -12.22 3.47 -6.47
C VAL A 521 -12.29 3.57 -7.99
N SER A 522 -11.17 3.90 -8.62
CA SER A 522 -11.02 3.84 -10.08
C SER A 522 -10.49 2.47 -10.50
N SER A 523 -11.10 1.92 -11.54
CA SER A 523 -10.64 0.72 -12.26
C SER A 523 -10.19 1.08 -13.69
N LEU A 524 -9.88 2.35 -13.98
CA LEU A 524 -9.39 2.79 -15.30
C LEU A 524 -8.07 2.14 -15.68
N ALA A 525 -7.18 1.95 -14.70
CA ALA A 525 -5.92 1.24 -14.88
C ALA A 525 -6.03 -0.26 -14.54
N ALA A 526 -7.24 -0.77 -14.29
CA ALA A 526 -7.38 -2.14 -13.85
C ALA A 526 -6.98 -3.12 -14.94
N ILE A 527 -6.20 -4.13 -14.56
CA ILE A 527 -5.84 -5.23 -15.44
C ILE A 527 -7.10 -6.09 -15.58
N PRO A 528 -7.63 -6.29 -16.81
CA PRO A 528 -8.81 -7.12 -16.99
C PRO A 528 -8.56 -8.49 -16.39
N GLU A 529 -9.45 -8.95 -15.50
CA GLU A 529 -9.38 -10.33 -15.04
C GLU A 529 -9.37 -11.23 -16.29
N PRO A 530 -8.48 -12.23 -16.37
CA PRO A 530 -8.48 -13.14 -17.49
C PRO A 530 -9.84 -13.84 -17.50
N THR A 531 -10.75 -13.33 -18.34
CA THR A 531 -12.03 -13.99 -18.56
C THR A 531 -11.69 -15.40 -18.98
N GLY A 532 -12.20 -16.40 -18.25
CA GLY A 532 -11.85 -17.81 -18.42
C GLY A 532 -12.06 -18.39 -19.84
N ALA A 533 -12.54 -17.57 -20.79
CA ALA A 533 -12.55 -17.83 -22.21
C ALA A 533 -11.14 -17.89 -22.84
N ALA A 534 -10.15 -17.12 -22.36
CA ALA A 534 -8.80 -17.15 -22.92
C ALA A 534 -8.08 -18.49 -22.66
N SER A 535 -8.35 -19.13 -21.52
CA SER A 535 -7.77 -20.43 -21.14
C SER A 535 -8.33 -21.61 -21.95
N LEU A 536 -9.52 -21.46 -22.55
CA LEU A 536 -10.13 -22.51 -23.39
C LEU A 536 -9.63 -22.49 -24.84
N ALA A 537 -9.05 -21.38 -25.32
CA ALA A 537 -8.54 -21.28 -26.69
C ALA A 537 -7.22 -22.03 -26.91
N VAL A 538 -6.43 -22.23 -25.85
CA VAL A 538 -5.16 -22.99 -25.93
C VAL A 538 -5.38 -24.50 -25.77
N GLY A 539 -6.45 -24.94 -25.09
CA GLY A 539 -6.73 -26.35 -24.81
C GLY A 539 -7.35 -27.16 -25.96
N VAL A 540 -7.92 -26.53 -26.99
CA VAL A 540 -8.69 -27.24 -28.04
C VAL A 540 -7.90 -27.48 -29.33
N MET A 541 -6.74 -26.83 -29.54
CA MET A 541 -5.89 -27.12 -30.71
C MET A 541 -4.95 -28.33 -30.55
N GLY A 542 -4.87 -28.94 -29.36
CA GLY A 542 -3.94 -30.04 -29.07
C GLY A 542 -4.43 -31.47 -29.29
N SER A 543 -5.71 -31.72 -29.61
CA SER A 543 -6.29 -33.09 -29.54
C SER A 543 -6.86 -33.67 -30.85
N THR A 544 -6.67 -33.04 -32.02
CA THR A 544 -7.25 -33.54 -33.29
C THR A 544 -6.28 -34.18 -34.30
N THR A 545 -5.09 -34.58 -33.88
CA THR A 545 -4.21 -35.42 -34.72
C THR A 545 -3.53 -36.49 -33.90
N ILE A 546 -4.10 -37.70 -33.88
CA ILE A 546 -3.44 -39.02 -34.02
C ILE A 546 -4.51 -40.10 -33.84
N ARG A 547 -5.08 -40.58 -34.96
CA ARG A 547 -5.52 -41.98 -35.11
C ARG A 547 -5.88 -42.27 -36.55
N GLN A 548 -4.89 -42.68 -37.35
CA GLN A 548 -5.16 -43.63 -38.43
C GLN A 548 -4.18 -44.80 -38.34
N ARG A 549 -4.80 -45.97 -38.14
CA ARG A 549 -4.21 -47.31 -38.04
C ARG A 549 -3.65 -47.72 -39.41
N ARG A 550 -2.40 -48.20 -39.46
CA ARG A 550 -1.92 -49.06 -40.56
C ARG A 550 -2.41 -50.49 -40.32
N ARG A 551 -3.20 -51.02 -41.27
CA ARG A 551 -3.45 -52.46 -41.44
C ARG A 551 -2.61 -52.97 -42.60
N PHE A 552 -2.01 -54.14 -42.38
CA PHE A 552 -1.21 -54.95 -43.30
C PHE A 552 -1.96 -55.43 -44.55
N HIS A 553 -1.17 -55.69 -45.62
CA HIS A 553 -1.25 -56.69 -46.72
C HIS A 553 -0.68 -56.02 -47.99
N ARG A 554 0.27 -56.56 -48.76
CA ARG A 554 0.82 -57.91 -48.93
C ARG A 554 2.32 -57.80 -49.23
#